data_AF-A0A534K7V6-F1
#
_entry.id   AF-A0A534K7V6-F1
#
_cell.length_a   1.000
_cell.length_b   1.000
_cell.length_c   1.000
_cell.angle_alpha   90.00
_cell.angle_beta   90.00
_cell.angle_gamma   90.00
#
_symmetry.space_group_name_H-M   'P 1'
#
loop_
_entity.id
_entity.type
_entity.pdbx_description
1 polymer ?
#
loop_
_entity_poly.entity_id
_entity_poly.type
_entity_poly.pdbx_seq_one_letter_code
_entity_poly.pdbx_strand_id
1 'polypeptide(L)'
;MANGGFGFLRAAKARQAEDAIARAESLLAVLHLETVDLRGPDALLLGAKKAYAAQDYARATDAAHVAEKIAVRIEDDFRGYEKALAALTERIDEARRLGLTTDAMEDALRRAEERVASGVWHDPLQIPDYVTSRSILNEAEADGKGLVEKAAAASNAVFMAELAIEGLASVPGPKDRDTFESGAASALESALEGATRRLAMRKYDDAARVAKDIEARATRLRGEFGEATDILAATSAVLADLRTKGVDTGRLTSQLALSRDALHRGVIEPAAGMARRLADDTRKLAGAYQRAASWIANATNRYSALVREGHLSVAADRSILDARRAMRDGDYLGAVARLEEAEAAILRAEAEREVLARSLQERRQSFTVPATTPLREEAQEILGRAEAAFRSGDYSSANEDLVLATLLLGTATPRAGDSKG
;
A
#
# COMPACT_ATOMS: atom_id res chain seq x y z
N MET A 1 10.83 39.55 -95.45
CA MET A 1 10.42 39.37 -94.04
C MET A 1 11.14 38.15 -93.49
N ALA A 2 11.98 38.30 -92.45
CA ALA A 2 12.46 37.24 -91.52
C ALA A 2 13.80 37.59 -90.81
N ASN A 3 14.03 38.83 -90.35
CA ASN A 3 15.21 39.17 -89.52
C ASN A 3 14.89 39.86 -88.19
N GLY A 4 13.61 40.09 -87.86
CA GLY A 4 13.19 40.74 -86.60
C GLY A 4 13.04 39.77 -85.41
N GLY A 5 12.81 38.48 -85.65
CA GLY A 5 12.56 37.49 -84.59
C GLY A 5 13.81 37.05 -83.82
N PHE A 6 14.97 36.94 -84.49
CA PHE A 6 16.22 36.50 -83.86
C PHE A 6 16.85 37.58 -82.95
N GLY A 7 16.70 38.86 -83.28
CA GLY A 7 17.17 39.98 -82.45
C GLY A 7 16.37 40.17 -81.17
N PHE A 8 15.04 40.05 -81.25
CA PHE A 8 14.15 40.15 -80.09
C PHE A 8 14.37 39.02 -79.08
N LEU A 9 14.52 37.78 -79.55
CA LEU A 9 14.80 36.63 -78.68
C LEU A 9 16.18 36.73 -78.01
N ARG A 10 17.17 37.29 -78.70
CA ARG A 10 18.51 37.51 -78.14
C ARG A 10 18.52 38.62 -77.08
N ALA A 11 17.82 39.73 -77.32
CA ALA A 11 17.65 40.81 -76.36
C ALA A 11 16.87 40.37 -75.10
N ALA A 12 15.83 39.53 -75.28
CA ALA A 12 15.09 38.95 -74.16
C ALA A 12 15.96 38.01 -73.30
N LYS A 13 16.77 37.14 -73.93
CA LYS A 13 17.71 36.25 -73.22
C LYS A 13 18.82 37.03 -72.50
N ALA A 14 19.32 38.11 -73.09
CA ALA A 14 20.31 38.97 -72.45
C ALA A 14 19.72 39.63 -71.19
N ARG A 15 18.53 40.22 -71.29
CA ARG A 15 17.84 40.82 -70.14
C ARG A 15 17.55 39.80 -69.03
N GLN A 16 17.11 38.59 -69.39
CA GLN A 16 16.88 37.52 -68.43
C GLN A 16 18.15 37.10 -67.69
N ALA A 17 19.29 37.01 -68.40
CA ALA A 17 20.58 36.68 -67.80
C ALA A 17 21.10 37.81 -66.89
N GLU A 18 20.92 39.07 -67.30
CA GLU A 18 21.28 40.25 -66.50
C GLU A 18 20.46 40.30 -65.20
N ASP A 19 19.14 40.11 -65.29
CA ASP A 19 18.25 40.06 -64.13
C ASP A 19 18.61 38.90 -63.19
N ALA A 20 18.99 37.73 -63.72
CA ALA A 20 19.41 36.58 -62.92
C ALA A 20 20.74 36.82 -62.20
N ILE A 21 21.72 37.43 -62.86
CA ILE A 21 23.00 37.82 -62.26
C ILE A 21 22.79 38.86 -61.17
N ALA A 22 22.00 39.90 -61.42
CA ALA A 22 21.71 40.96 -60.45
C ALA A 22 21.01 40.41 -59.19
N ARG A 23 20.07 39.47 -59.35
CA ARG A 23 19.43 38.78 -58.21
C ARG A 23 20.44 37.99 -57.40
N ALA A 24 21.24 37.14 -58.04
CA ALA A 24 22.26 36.34 -57.36
C ALA A 24 23.32 37.22 -56.66
N GLU A 25 23.73 38.33 -57.27
CA GLU A 25 24.61 39.34 -56.66
C GLU A 25 23.99 39.95 -55.40
N SER A 26 22.73 40.38 -55.48
CA SER A 26 22.04 40.99 -54.34
C SER A 26 21.90 40.03 -53.16
N LEU A 27 21.59 38.76 -53.45
CA LEU A 27 21.50 37.72 -52.44
C LEU A 27 22.86 37.46 -51.78
N LEU A 28 23.91 37.24 -52.57
CA LEU A 28 25.25 36.98 -52.04
C LEU A 28 25.79 38.17 -51.25
N ALA A 29 25.52 39.41 -51.67
CA ALA A 29 25.92 40.60 -50.93
C ALA A 29 25.28 40.67 -49.53
N VAL A 30 24.02 40.21 -49.38
CA VAL A 30 23.37 40.09 -48.06
C VAL A 30 24.01 38.99 -47.24
N LEU A 31 24.27 37.82 -47.84
CA LEU A 31 24.84 36.67 -47.13
C LEU A 31 26.31 36.88 -46.71
N HIS A 32 27.07 37.70 -47.44
CA HIS A 32 28.43 38.12 -47.06
C HIS A 32 28.47 38.96 -45.78
N LEU A 33 27.33 39.46 -45.28
CA LEU A 33 27.24 40.09 -43.96
C LEU A 33 27.23 39.06 -42.81
N GLU A 34 26.95 37.79 -43.11
CA GLU A 34 27.01 36.67 -42.17
C GLU A 34 28.39 35.96 -42.25
N THR A 35 28.71 35.06 -41.32
CA THR A 35 30.01 34.32 -41.31
C THR A 35 30.01 33.07 -42.19
N VAL A 36 29.08 32.99 -43.15
CA VAL A 36 28.83 31.85 -44.04
C VAL A 36 29.93 31.75 -45.11
N ASP A 37 30.42 30.54 -45.41
CA ASP A 37 31.37 30.35 -46.53
C ASP A 37 30.65 30.33 -47.89
N LEU A 38 30.80 31.41 -48.65
CA LEU A 38 30.17 31.62 -49.96
C LEU A 38 31.12 31.43 -51.15
N ARG A 39 32.34 30.90 -50.94
CA ARG A 39 33.35 30.75 -51.99
C ARG A 39 32.85 29.98 -53.22
N GLY A 40 32.00 28.98 -53.02
CA GLY A 40 31.38 28.21 -54.11
C GLY A 40 30.40 29.03 -54.95
N PRO A 41 29.32 29.58 -54.35
CA PRO A 41 28.41 30.51 -55.01
C PRO A 41 29.09 31.70 -55.69
N ASP A 42 30.12 32.30 -55.06
CA ASP A 42 30.90 33.40 -55.64
C ASP A 42 31.62 32.97 -56.94
N ALA A 43 32.18 31.77 -56.97
CA ALA A 43 32.84 31.22 -58.16
C ALA A 43 31.84 30.97 -59.30
N LEU A 44 30.63 30.51 -58.99
CA LEU A 44 29.55 30.32 -59.98
C LEU A 44 29.03 31.66 -60.52
N LEU A 45 28.87 32.66 -59.66
CA LEU A 45 28.47 34.00 -60.07
C LEU A 45 29.53 34.65 -60.97
N LEU A 46 30.81 34.48 -60.66
CA LEU A 46 31.90 34.91 -61.53
C LEU A 46 31.87 34.17 -62.88
N GLY A 47 31.56 32.88 -62.88
CA GLY A 47 31.32 32.08 -64.09
C GLY A 47 30.15 32.60 -64.92
N ALA A 48 29.04 32.98 -64.28
CA ALA A 48 27.88 33.56 -64.93
C ALA A 48 28.20 34.89 -65.62
N LYS A 49 28.94 35.79 -64.93
CA LYS A 49 29.42 37.06 -65.50
C LYS A 49 30.33 36.86 -66.71
N LYS A 50 31.23 35.88 -66.66
CA LYS A 50 32.13 35.54 -67.79
C LYS A 50 31.33 34.99 -68.98
N ALA A 51 30.33 34.14 -68.74
CA ALA A 51 29.46 33.62 -69.79
C ALA A 51 28.60 34.73 -70.42
N TYR A 52 28.12 35.67 -69.61
CA TYR A 52 27.39 36.86 -70.08
C TYR A 52 28.26 37.73 -71.00
N ALA A 53 29.51 37.99 -70.60
CA ALA A 53 30.48 38.72 -71.42
C ALA A 53 30.80 38.01 -72.74
N ALA A 54 30.79 36.68 -72.75
CA ALA A 54 30.94 35.85 -73.96
C ALA A 54 29.66 35.73 -74.81
N GLN A 55 28.57 36.41 -74.43
CA GLN A 55 27.26 36.38 -75.08
C GLN A 55 26.56 35.00 -75.04
N ASP A 56 27.00 34.10 -74.15
CA ASP A 56 26.36 32.81 -73.86
C ASP A 56 25.32 32.99 -72.74
N TYR A 57 24.20 33.63 -73.08
CA TYR A 57 23.17 34.04 -72.12
C TYR A 57 22.45 32.86 -71.45
N ALA A 58 22.36 31.70 -72.12
CA ALA A 58 21.76 30.51 -71.53
C ALA A 58 22.62 30.01 -70.36
N ARG A 59 23.92 29.81 -70.61
CA ARG A 59 24.88 29.39 -69.59
C ARG A 59 25.03 30.41 -68.46
N ALA A 60 24.95 31.70 -68.77
CA ALA A 60 24.98 32.77 -67.76
C ALA A 60 23.77 32.70 -66.82
N THR A 61 22.56 32.53 -67.37
CA THR A 61 21.32 32.40 -66.58
C THR A 61 21.36 31.13 -65.72
N ASP A 62 21.76 30.00 -66.30
CA ASP A 62 21.84 28.72 -65.57
C ASP A 62 22.85 28.79 -64.42
N ALA A 63 24.04 29.33 -64.66
CA ALA A 63 25.06 29.49 -63.62
C ALA A 63 24.62 30.44 -62.48
N ALA A 64 23.92 31.53 -62.81
CA ALA A 64 23.38 32.46 -61.82
C ALA A 64 22.29 31.82 -60.95
N HIS A 65 21.37 31.05 -61.56
CA HIS A 65 20.35 30.31 -60.81
C HIS A 65 20.93 29.19 -59.94
N VAL A 66 21.97 28.50 -60.41
CA VAL A 66 22.66 27.48 -59.60
C VAL A 66 23.39 28.15 -58.42
N ALA A 67 24.02 29.31 -58.63
CA ALA A 67 24.65 30.08 -57.55
C ALA A 67 23.62 30.50 -56.49
N GLU A 68 22.47 31.05 -56.91
CA GLU A 68 21.36 31.45 -56.03
C GLU A 68 20.84 30.26 -55.22
N LYS A 69 20.55 29.14 -55.87
CA LYS A 69 20.02 27.93 -55.22
C LYS A 69 20.99 27.35 -54.19
N ILE A 70 22.28 27.32 -54.51
CA ILE A 70 23.31 26.82 -53.58
C ILE A 70 23.48 27.80 -52.41
N ALA A 71 23.47 29.11 -52.66
CA ALA A 71 23.60 30.13 -51.62
C ALA A 71 22.48 30.05 -50.58
N VAL A 72 21.21 29.99 -51.01
CA VAL A 72 20.05 29.82 -50.12
C VAL A 72 20.17 28.54 -49.30
N ARG A 73 20.57 27.43 -49.93
CA ARG A 73 20.75 26.15 -49.23
C ARG A 73 21.84 26.23 -48.17
N ILE A 74 22.99 26.84 -48.50
CA ILE A 74 24.10 26.99 -47.54
C ILE A 74 23.66 27.87 -46.37
N GLU A 75 22.92 28.96 -46.61
CA GLU A 75 22.36 29.81 -45.55
C GLU A 75 21.44 29.03 -44.60
N ASP A 76 20.47 28.27 -45.15
CA ASP A 76 19.55 27.46 -44.35
C ASP A 76 20.28 26.39 -43.53
N ASP A 77 21.23 25.69 -44.15
CA ASP A 77 22.03 24.65 -43.49
C ASP A 77 22.94 25.27 -42.41
N PHE A 78 23.54 26.43 -42.67
CA PHE A 78 24.37 27.18 -41.74
C PHE A 78 23.60 27.68 -40.52
N ARG A 79 22.42 28.29 -40.70
CA ARG A 79 21.56 28.70 -39.57
C ARG A 79 21.14 27.53 -38.71
N GLY A 80 20.85 26.38 -39.35
CA GLY A 80 20.56 25.14 -38.64
C GLY A 80 21.74 24.65 -37.80
N TYR A 81 22.96 24.77 -38.34
CA TYR A 81 24.21 24.45 -37.65
C TYR A 81 24.49 25.40 -36.48
N GLU A 82 24.43 26.73 -36.68
CA GLU A 82 24.66 27.72 -35.62
C GLU A 82 23.71 27.52 -34.44
N LYS A 83 22.43 27.24 -34.72
CA LYS A 83 21.45 26.94 -33.67
C LYS A 83 21.84 25.70 -32.86
N ALA A 84 22.30 24.64 -33.52
CA ALA A 84 22.74 23.41 -32.84
C ALA A 84 24.02 23.65 -32.04
N LEU A 85 24.95 24.46 -32.56
CA LEU A 85 26.17 24.86 -31.90
C LEU A 85 25.89 25.64 -30.61
N ALA A 86 24.99 26.62 -30.68
CA ALA A 86 24.55 27.39 -29.52
C ALA A 86 23.90 26.50 -28.46
N ALA A 87 23.01 25.59 -28.86
CA ALA A 87 22.33 24.67 -27.96
C ALA A 87 23.31 23.72 -27.24
N LEU A 88 24.27 23.13 -27.97
CA LEU A 88 25.29 22.27 -27.36
C LEU A 88 26.21 23.06 -26.42
N THR A 89 26.57 24.29 -26.76
CA THR A 89 27.40 25.16 -25.91
C THR A 89 26.68 25.49 -24.60
N GLU A 90 25.40 25.86 -24.67
CA GLU A 90 24.58 26.08 -23.48
C GLU A 90 24.49 24.81 -22.61
N ARG A 91 24.34 23.64 -23.24
CA ARG A 91 24.31 22.35 -22.55
C ARG A 91 25.63 22.02 -21.84
N ILE A 92 26.77 22.32 -22.47
CA ILE A 92 28.10 22.18 -21.87
C ILE A 92 28.23 23.08 -20.64
N ASP A 93 27.81 24.33 -20.74
CA ASP A 93 27.88 25.28 -19.61
C ASP A 93 26.97 24.84 -18.46
N GLU A 94 25.78 24.34 -18.75
CA GLU A 94 24.88 23.74 -17.75
C GLU A 94 25.53 22.52 -17.07
N ALA A 95 26.08 21.60 -17.87
CA ALA A 95 26.76 20.41 -17.35
C ALA A 95 27.97 20.77 -16.47
N ARG A 96 28.76 21.79 -16.84
CA ARG A 96 29.88 22.29 -16.02
C ARG A 96 29.41 22.88 -14.70
N ARG A 97 28.34 23.68 -14.70
CA ARG A 97 27.76 24.23 -13.46
C ARG A 97 27.33 23.14 -12.49
N LEU A 98 26.87 22.02 -13.03
CA LEU A 98 26.46 20.83 -12.27
C LEU A 98 27.62 19.87 -11.95
N GLY A 99 28.86 20.20 -12.35
CA GLY A 99 30.04 19.37 -12.11
C GLY A 99 30.07 18.05 -12.93
N LEU A 100 29.31 17.99 -14.01
CA LEU A 100 29.23 16.83 -14.91
C LEU A 100 30.39 16.84 -15.92
N THR A 101 30.72 15.68 -16.48
CA THR A 101 31.71 15.62 -17.58
C THR A 101 31.14 16.28 -18.83
N THR A 102 32.02 16.98 -19.54
CA THR A 102 31.71 17.61 -20.82
C THR A 102 32.56 17.08 -21.97
N ASP A 103 33.45 16.12 -21.70
CA ASP A 103 34.45 15.62 -22.64
C ASP A 103 33.80 15.12 -23.95
N ALA A 104 32.74 14.32 -23.87
CA ALA A 104 32.04 13.80 -25.03
C ALA A 104 31.33 14.89 -25.87
N MET A 105 30.81 15.94 -25.20
CA MET A 105 30.16 17.07 -25.87
C MET A 105 31.21 17.99 -26.54
N GLU A 106 32.33 18.23 -25.87
CA GLU A 106 33.47 18.99 -26.43
C GLU A 106 34.14 18.25 -27.60
N ASP A 107 34.25 16.93 -27.53
CA ASP A 107 34.72 16.12 -28.66
C ASP A 107 33.73 16.13 -29.82
N ALA A 108 32.42 16.25 -29.56
CA ALA A 108 31.41 16.43 -30.61
C ALA A 108 31.53 17.81 -31.29
N LEU A 109 31.81 18.88 -30.54
CA LEU A 109 32.13 20.20 -31.10
C LEU A 109 33.32 20.12 -32.05
N ARG A 110 34.43 19.51 -31.60
CA ARG A 110 35.64 19.37 -32.42
C ARG A 110 35.38 18.58 -33.71
N ARG A 111 34.67 17.44 -33.61
CA ARG A 111 34.30 16.63 -34.78
C ARG A 111 33.38 17.38 -35.75
N ALA A 112 32.46 18.20 -35.24
CA ALA A 112 31.58 19.02 -36.07
C ALA A 112 32.38 20.10 -36.81
N GLU A 113 33.31 20.79 -36.14
CA GLU A 113 34.19 21.79 -36.77
C GLU A 113 35.09 21.18 -37.86
N GLU A 114 35.73 20.04 -37.57
CA GLU A 114 36.52 19.29 -38.54
C GLU A 114 35.68 18.87 -39.75
N ARG A 115 34.42 18.50 -39.52
CA ARG A 115 33.51 18.07 -40.58
C ARG A 115 33.07 19.23 -41.46
N VAL A 116 32.73 20.39 -40.89
CA VAL A 116 32.48 21.64 -41.62
C VAL A 116 33.68 21.98 -42.51
N ALA A 117 34.90 21.92 -41.96
CA ALA A 117 36.13 22.22 -42.69
C ALA A 117 36.44 21.21 -43.82
N SER A 118 36.09 19.93 -43.63
CA SER A 118 36.30 18.88 -44.64
C SER A 118 35.41 19.06 -45.89
N GLY A 119 34.23 19.68 -45.72
CA GLY A 119 33.27 19.94 -46.78
C GLY A 119 32.67 18.69 -47.44
N VAL A 120 31.66 18.89 -48.27
CA VAL A 120 30.98 17.89 -49.09
C VAL A 120 30.91 18.37 -50.53
N TRP A 121 31.05 17.43 -51.47
CA TRP A 121 30.90 17.69 -52.89
C TRP A 121 29.42 17.85 -53.25
N HIS A 122 29.08 19.03 -53.77
CA HIS A 122 27.84 19.33 -54.45
C HIS A 122 28.18 19.75 -55.88
N ASP A 123 28.16 18.78 -56.80
CA ASP A 123 28.67 18.90 -58.18
C ASP A 123 28.45 20.28 -58.83
N PRO A 124 29.51 21.00 -59.27
CA PRO A 124 30.95 20.67 -59.21
C PRO A 124 31.70 21.31 -58.01
N LEU A 125 31.00 21.83 -57.00
CA LEU A 125 31.59 22.62 -55.91
C LEU A 125 31.76 21.82 -54.63
N GLN A 126 32.83 22.08 -53.90
CA GLN A 126 32.94 21.66 -52.50
C GLN A 126 32.35 22.76 -51.63
N ILE A 127 31.34 22.42 -50.82
CA ILE A 127 30.66 23.33 -49.88
C ILE A 127 30.87 22.82 -48.44
N PRO A 128 30.81 23.67 -47.40
CA PRO A 128 30.92 23.19 -46.03
C PRO A 128 29.81 22.19 -45.67
N ASP A 129 30.13 21.16 -44.89
CA ASP A 129 29.17 20.11 -44.49
C ASP A 129 28.40 20.50 -43.22
N TYR A 130 27.58 21.55 -43.30
CA TYR A 130 26.78 22.00 -42.17
C TYR A 130 25.71 20.97 -41.76
N VAL A 131 25.19 20.17 -42.70
CA VAL A 131 24.13 19.18 -42.43
C VAL A 131 24.63 18.06 -41.53
N THR A 132 25.74 17.41 -41.89
CA THR A 132 26.30 16.31 -41.08
C THR A 132 26.80 16.83 -39.74
N SER A 133 27.44 18.01 -39.75
CA SER A 133 27.95 18.66 -38.53
C SER A 133 26.82 19.00 -37.57
N ARG A 134 25.70 19.54 -38.08
CA ARG A 134 24.48 19.77 -37.30
C ARG A 134 23.93 18.48 -36.69
N SER A 135 23.97 17.36 -37.43
CA SER A 135 23.51 16.06 -36.90
C SER A 135 24.36 15.62 -35.71
N ILE A 136 25.69 15.74 -35.79
CA ILE A 136 26.62 15.42 -34.70
C ILE A 136 26.31 16.28 -33.47
N LEU A 137 26.10 17.58 -33.66
CA LEU A 137 25.80 18.51 -32.58
C LEU A 137 24.45 18.21 -31.91
N ASN A 138 23.41 17.92 -32.68
CA ASN A 138 22.09 17.58 -32.14
C ASN A 138 22.08 16.26 -31.35
N GLU A 139 22.81 15.25 -31.83
CA GLU A 139 22.94 13.96 -31.12
C GLU A 139 23.65 14.17 -29.78
N ALA A 140 24.77 14.91 -29.78
CA ALA A 140 25.49 15.24 -28.56
C ALA A 140 24.67 16.11 -27.59
N GLU A 141 23.84 17.03 -28.09
CA GLU A 141 22.94 17.84 -27.25
C GLU A 141 21.88 16.96 -26.60
N ALA A 142 21.26 16.05 -27.36
CA ALA A 142 20.25 15.15 -26.83
C ALA A 142 20.81 14.20 -25.76
N ASP A 143 22.00 13.62 -26.01
CA ASP A 143 22.70 12.78 -25.05
C ASP A 143 23.11 13.57 -23.79
N GLY A 144 23.65 14.78 -23.97
CA GLY A 144 24.02 15.68 -22.89
C GLY A 144 22.82 16.07 -22.04
N LYS A 145 21.69 16.38 -22.67
CA LYS A 145 20.41 16.64 -21.98
C LYS A 145 19.96 15.44 -21.18
N GLY A 146 19.96 14.24 -21.77
CA GLY A 146 19.61 13.01 -21.06
C GLY A 146 20.52 12.74 -19.85
N LEU A 147 21.82 13.05 -19.96
CA LEU A 147 22.77 12.93 -18.86
C LEU A 147 22.47 13.92 -17.73
N VAL A 148 22.16 15.18 -18.05
CA VAL A 148 21.76 16.20 -17.07
C VAL A 148 20.47 15.79 -16.35
N GLU A 149 19.45 15.35 -17.08
CA GLU A 149 18.18 14.91 -16.52
C GLU A 149 18.36 13.71 -15.57
N LYS A 150 19.18 12.73 -15.96
CA LYS A 150 19.51 11.58 -15.10
C LYS A 150 20.26 11.99 -13.84
N ALA A 151 21.24 12.89 -13.97
CA ALA A 151 22.00 13.39 -12.82
C ALA A 151 21.10 14.14 -11.83
N ALA A 152 20.22 15.01 -12.34
CA ALA A 152 19.25 15.75 -11.53
C ALA A 152 18.27 14.80 -10.83
N ALA A 153 17.72 13.82 -11.55
CA ALA A 153 16.81 12.83 -10.99
C ALA A 153 17.47 11.99 -9.89
N ALA A 154 18.73 11.58 -10.10
CA ALA A 154 19.49 10.82 -9.10
C ALA A 154 19.82 11.66 -7.86
N SER A 155 20.23 12.92 -8.04
CA SER A 155 20.48 13.85 -6.94
C SER A 155 19.22 14.09 -6.11
N ASN A 156 18.09 14.33 -6.77
CA ASN A 156 16.81 14.51 -6.09
C ASN A 156 16.39 13.24 -5.33
N ALA A 157 16.57 12.05 -5.91
CA ALA A 157 16.25 10.80 -5.23
C ALA A 157 17.11 10.60 -3.98
N VAL A 158 18.42 10.88 -4.04
CA VAL A 158 19.31 10.82 -2.87
C VAL A 158 18.86 11.78 -1.78
N PHE A 159 18.51 13.02 -2.14
CA PHE A 159 18.00 14.01 -1.19
C PHE A 159 16.67 13.58 -0.55
N MET A 160 15.72 13.03 -1.32
CA MET A 160 14.47 12.52 -0.77
C MET A 160 14.68 11.34 0.17
N ALA A 161 15.63 10.46 -0.14
CA ALA A 161 16.01 9.36 0.74
C ALA A 161 16.60 9.86 2.07
N GLU A 162 17.45 10.90 2.03
CA GLU A 162 18.00 11.56 3.22
C GLU A 162 16.88 12.16 4.10
N LEU A 163 15.96 12.93 3.50
CA LEU A 163 14.81 13.49 4.22
C LEU A 163 13.92 12.40 4.83
N ALA A 164 13.76 11.27 4.14
CA ALA A 164 12.96 10.15 4.66
C ALA A 164 13.64 9.47 5.86
N ILE A 165 14.97 9.33 5.84
CA ILE A 165 15.76 8.82 6.97
C ILE A 165 15.67 9.79 8.15
N GLU A 166 15.87 11.09 7.92
CA GLU A 166 15.75 12.11 8.96
C GLU A 166 14.34 12.11 9.57
N GLY A 167 13.31 12.01 8.72
CA GLY A 167 11.92 11.92 9.16
C GLY A 167 11.59 10.65 9.96
N LEU A 168 12.34 9.56 9.76
CA LEU A 168 12.27 8.36 10.60
C LEU A 168 12.99 8.58 11.94
N ALA A 169 14.20 9.13 11.92
CA ALA A 169 15.00 9.46 13.10
C ALA A 169 14.29 10.46 14.03
N SER A 170 13.54 11.40 13.46
CA SER A 170 12.84 12.46 14.19
C SER A 170 11.45 12.07 14.72
N VAL A 171 11.09 10.79 14.70
CA VAL A 171 9.77 10.36 15.17
C VAL A 171 9.64 10.59 16.68
N PRO A 172 8.55 11.19 17.18
CA PRO A 172 8.34 11.40 18.60
C PRO A 172 8.04 10.08 19.33
N GLY A 173 8.48 9.98 20.58
CA GLY A 173 8.16 8.84 21.46
C GLY A 173 9.32 7.94 21.90
N PRO A 174 10.42 7.76 21.14
CA PRO A 174 11.62 7.10 21.64
C PRO A 174 12.12 7.72 22.95
N LYS A 175 12.54 6.88 23.91
CA LYS A 175 13.06 7.33 25.21
C LYS A 175 14.47 7.89 25.10
N ASP A 176 15.27 7.26 24.25
CA ASP A 176 16.64 7.65 23.94
C ASP A 176 16.74 7.77 22.42
N ARG A 177 17.03 8.98 21.96
CA ARG A 177 17.06 9.31 20.54
C ARG A 177 18.25 8.66 19.86
N ASP A 178 19.43 8.68 20.47
CA ASP A 178 20.66 8.16 19.86
C ASP A 178 20.57 6.64 19.68
N THR A 179 20.06 5.94 20.69
CA THR A 179 19.84 4.48 20.61
C THR A 179 18.79 4.14 19.55
N PHE A 180 17.73 4.93 19.42
CA PHE A 180 16.70 4.73 18.40
C PHE A 180 17.26 4.94 16.99
N GLU A 181 17.94 6.06 16.75
CA GLU A 181 18.55 6.40 15.46
C GLU A 181 19.56 5.33 15.04
N SER A 182 20.40 4.87 15.96
CA SER A 182 21.34 3.76 15.71
C SER A 182 20.65 2.48 15.26
N GLY A 183 19.51 2.11 15.87
CA GLY A 183 18.76 0.92 15.50
C GLY A 183 17.92 1.05 14.23
N ALA A 184 17.27 2.20 14.04
CA ALA A 184 16.27 2.41 12.98
C ALA A 184 16.87 2.97 11.68
N ALA A 185 17.85 3.87 11.78
CA ALA A 185 18.35 4.68 10.67
C ALA A 185 19.75 4.25 10.18
N SER A 186 20.64 3.76 11.06
CA SER A 186 22.05 3.51 10.71
C SER A 186 22.27 2.62 9.47
N ALA A 187 21.46 1.56 9.31
CA ALA A 187 21.55 0.71 8.12
C ALA A 187 21.12 1.42 6.83
N LEU A 188 20.14 2.33 6.93
CA LEU A 188 19.69 3.16 5.82
C LEU A 188 20.71 4.25 5.48
N GLU A 189 21.34 4.86 6.49
CA GLU A 189 22.42 5.84 6.31
C GLU A 189 23.62 5.22 5.59
N SER A 190 24.04 4.02 6.01
CA SER A 190 25.12 3.29 5.33
C SER A 190 24.76 2.96 3.88
N ALA A 191 23.49 2.62 3.61
CA ALA A 191 23.01 2.40 2.25
C ALA A 191 22.97 3.71 1.44
N LEU A 192 22.58 4.83 2.06
CA LEU A 192 22.54 6.16 1.46
C LEU A 192 23.94 6.62 1.07
N GLU A 193 24.96 6.43 1.92
CA GLU A 193 26.35 6.67 1.54
C GLU A 193 26.73 5.86 0.29
N GLY A 194 26.25 4.62 0.21
CA GLY A 194 26.40 3.78 -0.97
C GLY A 194 25.75 4.36 -2.23
N ALA A 195 24.58 4.99 -2.11
CA ALA A 195 23.91 5.69 -3.20
C ALA A 195 24.67 6.96 -3.60
N THR A 196 25.13 7.76 -2.63
CA THR A 196 25.93 8.97 -2.85
C THR A 196 27.26 8.66 -3.53
N ARG A 197 27.93 7.56 -3.14
CA ARG A 197 29.14 7.09 -3.85
C ARG A 197 28.85 6.73 -5.31
N ARG A 198 27.71 6.10 -5.60
CA ARG A 198 27.30 5.78 -6.99
C ARG A 198 27.01 7.05 -7.79
N LEU A 199 26.38 8.05 -7.16
CA LEU A 199 26.15 9.37 -7.74
C LEU A 199 27.48 10.04 -8.12
N ALA A 200 28.46 10.03 -7.22
CA ALA A 200 29.81 10.55 -7.47
C ALA A 200 30.55 9.79 -8.59
N MET A 201 30.33 8.48 -8.70
CA MET A 201 30.84 7.63 -9.79
C MET A 201 30.03 7.75 -11.09
N ARG A 202 29.09 8.70 -11.19
CA ARG A 202 28.24 8.96 -12.37
C ARG A 202 27.33 7.78 -12.77
N LYS A 203 27.03 6.89 -11.83
CA LYS A 203 26.07 5.78 -12.02
C LYS A 203 24.67 6.25 -11.63
N TYR A 204 24.13 7.21 -12.39
CA TYR A 204 22.91 7.94 -12.03
C TYR A 204 21.68 7.05 -11.88
N ASP A 205 21.45 6.15 -12.84
CA ASP A 205 20.28 5.25 -12.82
C ASP A 205 20.33 4.29 -11.61
N ASP A 206 21.52 3.78 -11.27
CA ASP A 206 21.73 2.93 -10.09
C ASP A 206 21.57 3.72 -8.78
N ALA A 207 22.13 4.92 -8.70
CA ALA A 207 22.02 5.79 -7.53
C ALA A 207 20.54 6.14 -7.26
N ALA A 208 19.80 6.54 -8.30
CA ALA A 208 18.39 6.87 -8.21
C ALA A 208 17.54 5.68 -7.74
N ARG A 209 17.80 4.48 -8.28
CA ARG A 209 17.08 3.26 -7.90
C ARG A 209 17.32 2.90 -6.43
N VAL A 210 18.59 2.86 -6.00
CA VAL A 210 18.93 2.55 -4.60
C VAL A 210 18.35 3.60 -3.65
N ALA A 211 18.42 4.89 -4.00
CA ALA A 211 17.86 5.95 -3.18
C ALA A 211 16.33 5.83 -3.03
N LYS A 212 15.60 5.52 -4.10
CA LYS A 212 14.14 5.26 -4.03
C LYS A 212 13.80 4.07 -3.14
N ASP A 213 14.59 2.99 -3.19
CA ASP A 213 14.39 1.84 -2.30
C ASP A 213 14.61 2.21 -0.83
N ILE A 214 15.60 3.07 -0.55
CA ILE A 214 15.87 3.60 0.79
C ILE A 214 14.72 4.48 1.27
N GLU A 215 14.26 5.43 0.44
CA GLU A 215 13.11 6.30 0.73
C GLU A 215 11.86 5.49 1.08
N ALA A 216 11.54 4.50 0.26
CA ALA A 216 10.39 3.62 0.47
C ALA A 216 10.52 2.83 1.78
N ARG A 217 11.72 2.33 2.09
CA ARG A 217 11.97 1.59 3.33
C ARG A 217 11.88 2.49 4.58
N ALA A 218 12.48 3.67 4.55
CA ALA A 218 12.40 4.64 5.63
C ALA A 218 10.95 5.05 5.92
N THR A 219 10.19 5.35 4.86
CA THR A 219 8.76 5.70 4.96
C THR A 219 7.93 4.55 5.53
N ARG A 220 8.19 3.31 5.07
CA ARG A 220 7.51 2.12 5.61
C ARG A 220 7.80 1.94 7.11
N LEU A 221 9.06 2.00 7.51
CA LEU A 221 9.47 1.86 8.92
C LEU A 221 8.83 2.93 9.80
N ARG A 222 8.75 4.18 9.31
CA ARG A 222 8.07 5.26 10.02
C ARG A 222 6.58 4.97 10.22
N GLY A 223 5.91 4.47 9.18
CA GLY A 223 4.50 4.05 9.28
C GLY A 223 4.30 2.89 10.25
N GLU A 224 5.14 1.86 10.18
CA GLU A 224 5.10 0.71 11.08
C GLU A 224 5.35 1.10 12.54
N PHE A 225 6.24 2.06 12.80
CA PHE A 225 6.45 2.59 14.15
C PHE A 225 5.18 3.25 14.70
N GLY A 226 4.52 4.08 13.89
CA GLY A 226 3.26 4.72 14.27
C GLY A 226 2.17 3.71 14.59
N GLU A 227 1.93 2.77 13.66
CA GLU A 227 0.93 1.70 13.82
C GLU A 227 1.23 0.84 15.07
N ALA A 228 2.47 0.42 15.26
CA ALA A 228 2.87 -0.38 16.41
C ALA A 228 2.65 0.38 17.73
N THR A 229 2.93 1.68 17.77
CA THR A 229 2.71 2.53 18.95
C THR A 229 1.23 2.58 19.31
N ASP A 230 0.36 2.79 18.33
CA ASP A 230 -1.10 2.84 18.54
C ASP A 230 -1.64 1.49 19.01
N ILE A 231 -1.20 0.40 18.39
CA ILE A 231 -1.56 -0.96 18.80
C ILE A 231 -1.14 -1.22 20.25
N LEU A 232 0.08 -0.85 20.64
CA LEU A 232 0.59 -1.05 22.01
C LEU A 232 -0.14 -0.16 23.02
N ALA A 233 -0.57 1.05 22.64
CA ALA A 233 -1.38 1.92 23.47
C ALA A 233 -2.78 1.31 23.71
N ALA A 234 -3.47 0.91 22.65
CA ALA A 234 -4.78 0.26 22.74
C ALA A 234 -4.72 -1.04 23.54
N THR A 235 -3.70 -1.87 23.29
CA THR A 235 -3.50 -3.13 24.01
C THR A 235 -3.25 -2.90 25.50
N SER A 236 -2.46 -1.87 25.84
CA SER A 236 -2.23 -1.47 27.23
C SER A 236 -3.51 -1.06 27.96
N ALA A 237 -4.43 -0.36 27.27
CA ALA A 237 -5.72 0.02 27.84
C ALA A 237 -6.61 -1.20 28.13
N VAL A 238 -6.66 -2.16 27.19
CA VAL A 238 -7.42 -3.41 27.39
C VAL A 238 -6.83 -4.24 28.54
N LEU A 239 -5.50 -4.37 28.61
CA LEU A 239 -4.87 -5.09 29.73
C LEU A 239 -5.12 -4.41 31.08
N ALA A 240 -5.17 -3.08 31.12
CA ALA A 240 -5.52 -2.34 32.34
C ALA A 240 -6.98 -2.62 32.77
N ASP A 241 -7.93 -2.61 31.83
CA ASP A 241 -9.35 -2.94 32.09
C ASP A 241 -9.54 -4.41 32.54
N LEU A 242 -8.80 -5.35 31.95
CA LEU A 242 -8.80 -6.73 32.41
C LEU A 242 -8.25 -6.86 33.84
N ARG A 243 -7.19 -6.09 34.17
CA ARG A 243 -6.61 -6.09 35.51
C ARG A 243 -7.56 -5.53 36.57
N THR A 244 -8.31 -4.47 36.27
CA THR A 244 -9.32 -3.93 37.22
C THR A 244 -10.44 -4.94 37.48
N LYS A 245 -10.68 -5.84 36.52
CA LYS A 245 -11.63 -6.97 36.63
C LYS A 245 -11.03 -8.22 37.30
N GLY A 246 -9.78 -8.17 37.75
CA GLY A 246 -9.11 -9.27 38.45
C GLY A 246 -8.52 -10.36 37.55
N VAL A 247 -8.39 -10.11 36.25
CA VAL A 247 -7.76 -11.04 35.29
C VAL A 247 -6.23 -10.99 35.43
N ASP A 248 -5.58 -12.17 35.45
CA ASP A 248 -4.11 -12.22 35.37
C ASP A 248 -3.64 -11.79 33.98
N THR A 249 -2.93 -10.67 33.96
CA THR A 249 -2.37 -10.06 32.75
C THR A 249 -0.84 -10.01 32.79
N GLY A 250 -0.18 -10.64 33.77
CA GLY A 250 1.25 -10.49 34.04
C GLY A 250 2.11 -10.79 32.81
N ARG A 251 1.93 -11.97 32.21
CA ARG A 251 2.69 -12.40 31.01
C ARG A 251 2.56 -11.42 29.84
N LEU A 252 1.33 -11.02 29.51
CA LEU A 252 1.06 -10.11 28.40
C LEU A 252 1.60 -8.70 28.69
N THR A 253 1.59 -8.27 29.97
CA THR A 253 2.15 -6.99 30.39
C THR A 253 3.67 -6.98 30.24
N SER A 254 4.36 -8.06 30.58
CA SER A 254 5.80 -8.20 30.34
C SER A 254 6.14 -8.18 28.84
N GLN A 255 5.36 -8.88 28.00
CA GLN A 255 5.52 -8.84 26.55
C GLN A 255 5.27 -7.44 25.96
N LEU A 256 4.29 -6.72 26.49
CA LEU A 256 4.01 -5.33 26.13
C LEU A 256 5.22 -4.42 26.42
N ALA A 257 5.84 -4.58 27.59
CA ALA A 257 7.03 -3.83 27.97
C ALA A 257 8.23 -4.14 27.05
N LEU A 258 8.45 -5.43 26.73
CA LEU A 258 9.50 -5.85 25.79
C LEU A 258 9.26 -5.28 24.37
N SER A 259 8.03 -5.33 23.88
CA SER A 259 7.69 -4.79 22.56
C SER A 259 7.91 -3.29 22.50
N ARG A 260 7.58 -2.54 23.56
CA ARG A 260 7.85 -1.10 23.65
C ARG A 260 9.35 -0.81 23.69
N ASP A 261 10.10 -1.53 24.51
CA ASP A 261 11.56 -1.36 24.60
C ASP A 261 12.25 -1.61 23.26
N ALA A 262 11.90 -2.69 22.56
CA ALA A 262 12.42 -2.98 21.22
C ALA A 262 12.09 -1.86 20.22
N LEU A 263 10.85 -1.33 20.26
CA LEU A 263 10.43 -0.22 19.41
C LEU A 263 11.22 1.06 19.71
N HIS A 264 11.46 1.36 21.00
CA HIS A 264 12.27 2.51 21.42
C HIS A 264 13.75 2.37 21.07
N ARG A 265 14.26 1.16 20.84
CA ARG A 265 15.63 0.91 20.36
C ARG A 265 15.75 0.89 18.83
N GLY A 266 14.68 1.23 18.11
CA GLY A 266 14.69 1.26 16.64
C GLY A 266 14.55 -0.10 15.97
N VAL A 267 14.25 -1.17 16.72
CA VAL A 267 14.01 -2.52 16.17
C VAL A 267 12.54 -2.65 15.72
N ILE A 268 12.17 -1.84 14.73
CA ILE A 268 10.77 -1.56 14.37
C ILE A 268 10.04 -2.79 13.82
N GLU A 269 10.57 -3.42 12.76
CA GLU A 269 9.90 -4.54 12.08
C GLU A 269 9.57 -5.70 13.05
N PRO A 270 10.52 -6.22 13.88
CA PRO A 270 10.19 -7.23 14.88
C PRO A 270 9.22 -6.76 15.97
N ALA A 271 9.36 -5.50 16.42
CA ALA A 271 8.48 -4.94 17.45
C ALA A 271 7.04 -4.78 16.94
N ALA A 272 6.84 -4.35 15.69
CA ALA A 272 5.52 -4.27 15.06
C ALA A 272 4.87 -5.65 14.95
N GLY A 273 5.63 -6.68 14.54
CA GLY A 273 5.17 -8.06 14.53
C GLY A 273 4.83 -8.61 15.93
N MET A 274 5.55 -8.18 16.96
CA MET A 274 5.25 -8.52 18.36
C MET A 274 3.98 -7.82 18.84
N ALA A 275 3.82 -6.52 18.54
CA ALA A 275 2.65 -5.72 18.90
C ALA A 275 1.34 -6.30 18.34
N ARG A 276 1.33 -6.69 17.05
CA ARG A 276 0.15 -7.30 16.41
C ARG A 276 -0.24 -8.63 17.09
N ARG A 277 0.73 -9.51 17.33
CA ARG A 277 0.50 -10.79 18.04
C ARG A 277 -0.01 -10.57 19.47
N LEU A 278 0.57 -9.61 20.18
CA LEU A 278 0.14 -9.27 21.52
C LEU A 278 -1.30 -8.73 21.56
N ALA A 279 -1.69 -7.93 20.57
CA ALA A 279 -3.05 -7.44 20.43
C ALA A 279 -4.05 -8.57 20.17
N ASP A 280 -3.69 -9.55 19.32
CA ASP A 280 -4.51 -10.74 19.10
C ASP A 280 -4.67 -11.57 20.37
N ASP A 281 -3.59 -11.83 21.09
CA ASP A 281 -3.61 -12.60 22.34
C ASP A 281 -4.42 -11.90 23.42
N THR A 282 -4.29 -10.57 23.52
CA THR A 282 -5.08 -9.75 24.46
C THR A 282 -6.57 -9.77 24.10
N ARG A 283 -6.92 -9.69 22.81
CA ARG A 283 -8.32 -9.83 22.35
C ARG A 283 -8.89 -11.21 22.66
N LYS A 284 -8.13 -12.29 22.46
CA LYS A 284 -8.55 -13.65 22.81
C LYS A 284 -8.80 -13.79 24.31
N LEU A 285 -7.90 -13.26 25.14
CA LEU A 285 -8.06 -13.26 26.60
C LEU A 285 -9.31 -12.48 27.03
N ALA A 286 -9.49 -11.26 26.50
CA ALA A 286 -10.66 -10.44 26.79
C ALA A 286 -11.96 -11.13 26.39
N GLY A 287 -12.00 -11.74 25.19
CA GLY A 287 -13.17 -12.48 24.71
C GLY A 287 -13.45 -13.77 25.48
N ALA A 288 -12.41 -14.46 25.98
CA ALA A 288 -12.59 -15.62 26.86
C ALA A 288 -13.18 -15.19 28.21
N TYR A 289 -12.63 -14.14 28.83
CA TYR A 289 -13.15 -13.58 30.09
C TYR A 289 -14.60 -13.11 29.95
N GLN A 290 -14.92 -12.31 28.92
CA GLN A 290 -16.27 -11.78 28.72
C GLN A 290 -17.32 -12.88 28.51
N ARG A 291 -16.97 -13.93 27.75
CA ARG A 291 -17.85 -15.09 27.54
C ARG A 291 -18.08 -15.87 28.84
N ALA A 292 -17.02 -16.17 29.58
CA ALA A 292 -17.14 -16.87 30.86
C ALA A 292 -17.98 -16.04 31.85
N ALA A 293 -17.75 -14.73 31.95
CA ALA A 293 -18.50 -13.85 32.83
C ALA A 293 -19.99 -13.78 32.48
N SER A 294 -20.33 -13.65 31.19
CA SER A 294 -21.74 -13.60 30.75
C SER A 294 -22.44 -14.94 30.96
N TRP A 295 -21.77 -16.06 30.69
CA TRP A 295 -22.29 -17.39 30.95
C TRP A 295 -22.53 -17.64 32.44
N ILE A 296 -21.60 -17.27 33.33
CA ILE A 296 -21.83 -17.37 34.78
C ILE A 296 -23.04 -16.55 35.19
N ALA A 297 -23.18 -15.33 34.69
CA ALA A 297 -24.34 -14.47 35.00
C ALA A 297 -25.65 -15.11 34.52
N ASN A 298 -25.68 -15.65 33.30
CA ASN A 298 -26.86 -16.32 32.74
C ASN A 298 -27.22 -17.59 33.51
N ALA A 299 -26.25 -18.47 33.78
CA ALA A 299 -26.44 -19.69 34.55
C ALA A 299 -26.91 -19.37 35.98
N THR A 300 -26.33 -18.35 36.62
CA THR A 300 -26.75 -17.88 37.95
C THR A 300 -28.20 -17.37 37.92
N ASN A 301 -28.58 -16.59 36.90
CA ASN A 301 -29.95 -16.06 36.77
C ASN A 301 -30.98 -17.17 36.54
N ARG A 302 -30.70 -18.11 35.62
CA ARG A 302 -31.57 -19.27 35.37
C ARG A 302 -31.72 -20.13 36.62
N TYR A 303 -30.61 -20.45 37.27
CA TYR A 303 -30.65 -21.23 38.50
C TYR A 303 -31.36 -20.49 39.64
N SER A 304 -31.17 -19.17 39.78
CA SER A 304 -31.90 -18.39 40.79
C SER A 304 -33.41 -18.38 40.56
N ALA A 305 -33.86 -18.41 39.31
CA ALA A 305 -35.28 -18.55 38.99
C ALA A 305 -35.81 -19.91 39.44
N LEU A 306 -35.09 -21.00 39.14
CA LEU A 306 -35.41 -22.35 39.61
C LEU A 306 -35.44 -22.44 41.14
N VAL A 307 -34.49 -21.81 41.83
CA VAL A 307 -34.45 -21.78 43.30
C VAL A 307 -35.65 -21.02 43.87
N ARG A 308 -36.07 -19.90 43.27
CA ARG A 308 -37.30 -19.19 43.69
C ARG A 308 -38.55 -20.02 43.48
N GLU A 309 -38.55 -20.86 42.45
CA GLU A 309 -39.62 -21.80 42.18
C GLU A 309 -39.58 -23.00 43.15
N GLY A 310 -38.46 -23.23 43.85
CA GLY A 310 -38.31 -24.27 44.87
C GLY A 310 -37.45 -25.47 44.46
N HIS A 311 -36.81 -25.41 43.29
CA HIS A 311 -35.89 -26.46 42.82
C HIS A 311 -34.45 -26.19 43.25
N LEU A 312 -33.92 -27.09 44.09
CA LEU A 312 -32.53 -27.07 44.52
C LEU A 312 -31.75 -28.17 43.80
N SER A 313 -30.70 -27.80 43.07
CA SER A 313 -29.78 -28.75 42.45
C SER A 313 -28.38 -28.53 43.00
N VAL A 314 -27.96 -29.40 43.92
CA VAL A 314 -26.61 -29.38 44.51
C VAL A 314 -25.53 -29.47 43.43
N ALA A 315 -25.80 -30.20 42.33
CA ALA A 315 -24.91 -30.31 41.20
C ALA A 315 -24.76 -28.98 40.44
N ALA A 316 -25.87 -28.26 40.21
CA ALA A 316 -25.83 -26.94 39.57
C ALA A 316 -25.11 -25.90 40.44
N ASP A 317 -25.41 -25.85 41.75
CA ASP A 317 -24.76 -24.94 42.70
C ASP A 317 -23.24 -25.17 42.74
N ARG A 318 -22.83 -26.42 42.88
CA ARG A 318 -21.40 -26.79 42.92
C ARG A 318 -20.70 -26.41 41.61
N SER A 319 -21.33 -26.67 40.47
CA SER A 319 -20.73 -26.39 39.16
C SER A 319 -20.60 -24.87 38.90
N ILE A 320 -21.59 -24.07 39.31
CA ILE A 320 -21.51 -22.60 39.25
C ILE A 320 -20.41 -22.07 40.19
N LEU A 321 -20.28 -22.62 41.40
CA LEU A 321 -19.21 -22.27 42.34
C LEU A 321 -17.83 -22.63 41.80
N ASP A 322 -17.66 -23.82 41.25
CA ASP A 322 -16.40 -24.29 40.66
C ASP A 322 -16.05 -23.48 39.40
N ALA A 323 -17.04 -23.09 38.58
CA ALA A 323 -16.84 -22.16 37.47
C ALA A 323 -16.36 -20.78 37.94
N ARG A 324 -16.92 -20.24 39.03
CA ARG A 324 -16.47 -18.97 39.63
C ARG A 324 -15.05 -19.06 40.18
N ARG A 325 -14.66 -20.20 40.76
CA ARG A 325 -13.29 -20.44 41.20
C ARG A 325 -12.32 -20.48 40.02
N ALA A 326 -12.64 -21.29 39.00
CA ALA A 326 -11.85 -21.35 37.77
C ALA A 326 -11.67 -19.96 37.11
N MET A 327 -12.72 -19.12 37.10
CA MET A 327 -12.61 -17.73 36.64
C MET A 327 -11.65 -16.87 37.47
N ARG A 328 -11.61 -17.03 38.79
CA ARG A 328 -10.66 -16.31 39.66
C ARG A 328 -9.23 -16.78 39.46
N ASP A 329 -9.06 -18.07 39.20
CA ASP A 329 -7.75 -18.70 38.98
C ASP A 329 -7.22 -18.46 37.55
N GLY A 330 -7.99 -17.79 36.68
CA GLY A 330 -7.62 -17.48 35.31
C GLY A 330 -7.85 -18.62 34.31
N ASP A 331 -8.44 -19.74 34.75
CA ASP A 331 -8.80 -20.86 33.89
C ASP A 331 -10.18 -20.64 33.24
N TYR A 332 -10.22 -19.78 32.21
CA TYR A 332 -11.46 -19.46 31.50
C TYR A 332 -12.03 -20.65 30.71
N LEU A 333 -11.18 -21.56 30.23
CA LEU A 333 -11.62 -22.76 29.52
C LEU A 333 -12.24 -23.76 30.49
N GLY A 334 -11.60 -23.98 31.64
CA GLY A 334 -12.18 -24.77 32.73
C GLY A 334 -13.48 -24.16 33.26
N ALA A 335 -13.57 -22.83 33.38
CA ALA A 335 -14.81 -22.16 33.77
C ALA A 335 -15.97 -22.44 32.80
N VAL A 336 -15.70 -22.43 31.49
CA VAL A 336 -16.71 -22.77 30.46
C VAL A 336 -17.16 -24.23 30.59
N ALA A 337 -16.24 -25.18 30.73
CA ALA A 337 -16.60 -26.60 30.90
C ALA A 337 -17.47 -26.85 32.15
N ARG A 338 -17.15 -26.18 33.27
CA ARG A 338 -17.97 -26.24 34.49
C ARG A 338 -19.35 -25.61 34.32
N LEU A 339 -19.49 -24.64 33.42
CA LEU A 339 -20.78 -24.03 33.11
C LEU A 339 -21.63 -24.93 32.21
N GLU A 340 -21.03 -25.72 31.33
CA GLU A 340 -21.75 -26.77 30.59
C GLU A 340 -22.30 -27.85 31.55
N GLU A 341 -21.52 -28.25 32.55
CA GLU A 341 -21.98 -29.14 33.63
C GLU A 341 -23.15 -28.52 34.42
N ALA A 342 -23.05 -27.22 34.74
CA ALA A 342 -24.10 -26.48 35.42
C ALA A 342 -25.38 -26.40 34.58
N GLU A 343 -25.28 -26.09 33.29
CA GLU A 343 -26.42 -26.00 32.38
C GLU A 343 -27.09 -27.36 32.19
N ALA A 344 -26.32 -28.44 32.05
CA ALA A 344 -26.87 -29.80 31.99
C ALA A 344 -27.58 -30.20 33.30
N ALA A 345 -27.14 -29.70 34.46
CA ALA A 345 -27.81 -29.91 35.74
C ALA A 345 -29.09 -29.07 35.87
N ILE A 346 -29.08 -27.82 35.39
CA ILE A 346 -30.25 -26.92 35.32
C ILE A 346 -31.33 -27.52 34.42
N LEU A 347 -30.98 -27.98 33.22
CA LEU A 347 -31.92 -28.60 32.28
C LEU A 347 -32.52 -29.90 32.83
N ARG A 348 -31.74 -30.70 33.57
CA ARG A 348 -32.26 -31.90 34.25
C ARG A 348 -33.28 -31.54 35.32
N ALA A 349 -33.00 -30.52 36.14
CA ALA A 349 -33.95 -30.05 37.15
C ALA A 349 -35.24 -29.49 36.52
N GLU A 350 -35.13 -28.74 35.41
CA GLU A 350 -36.28 -28.27 34.62
C GLU A 350 -37.13 -29.44 34.09
N ALA A 351 -36.49 -30.49 33.55
CA ALA A 351 -37.18 -31.66 33.03
C ALA A 351 -37.88 -32.48 34.13
N GLU A 352 -37.23 -32.67 35.28
CA GLU A 352 -37.82 -33.34 36.45
C GLU A 352 -39.09 -32.61 36.92
N ARG A 353 -39.07 -31.27 36.93
CA ARG A 353 -40.26 -30.46 37.20
C ARG A 353 -41.39 -30.75 36.24
N GLU A 354 -41.11 -30.75 34.94
CA GLU A 354 -42.12 -30.99 33.91
C GLU A 354 -42.69 -32.40 33.97
N VAL A 355 -41.88 -33.40 34.32
CA VAL A 355 -42.34 -34.77 34.54
C VAL A 355 -43.24 -34.83 35.77
N LEU A 356 -42.86 -34.20 36.88
CA LEU A 356 -43.68 -34.15 38.08
C LEU A 356 -45.02 -33.44 37.84
N ALA A 357 -45.00 -32.32 37.10
CA ALA A 357 -46.19 -31.57 36.71
C ALA A 357 -47.16 -32.43 35.87
N ARG A 358 -46.64 -33.11 34.84
CA ARG A 358 -47.42 -34.03 34.02
C ARG A 358 -47.98 -35.18 34.84
N SER A 359 -47.17 -35.79 35.71
CA SER A 359 -47.60 -36.90 36.56
C SER A 359 -48.73 -36.50 37.51
N LEU A 360 -48.66 -35.29 38.12
CA LEU A 360 -49.73 -34.74 38.93
C LEU A 360 -51.02 -34.54 38.11
N GLN A 361 -50.91 -33.95 36.91
CA GLN A 361 -52.05 -33.71 36.03
C GLN A 361 -52.72 -35.01 35.54
N GLU A 362 -51.94 -36.00 35.12
CA GLU A 362 -52.42 -37.32 34.71
C GLU A 362 -53.12 -38.04 35.87
N ARG A 363 -52.51 -38.00 37.07
CA ARG A 363 -53.15 -38.56 38.27
C ARG A 363 -54.43 -37.84 38.61
N ARG A 364 -54.47 -36.51 38.52
CA ARG A 364 -55.70 -35.73 38.74
C ARG A 364 -56.83 -36.13 37.78
N GLN A 365 -56.50 -36.40 36.51
CA GLN A 365 -57.47 -36.91 35.53
C GLN A 365 -57.94 -38.33 35.87
N SER A 366 -57.10 -39.21 36.43
CA SER A 366 -57.53 -40.55 36.85
C SER A 366 -58.57 -40.53 37.99
N PHE A 367 -58.56 -39.49 38.82
CA PHE A 367 -59.55 -39.28 39.89
C PHE A 367 -60.90 -38.73 39.40
N THR A 368 -61.06 -38.34 38.13
CA THR A 368 -62.37 -37.93 37.58
C THR A 368 -63.21 -39.12 37.10
N VAL A 369 -62.62 -40.31 36.95
CA VAL A 369 -63.30 -41.54 36.56
C VAL A 369 -63.79 -42.29 37.81
N PRO A 370 -65.08 -42.61 37.98
CA PRO A 370 -65.59 -43.29 39.18
C PRO A 370 -65.00 -44.70 39.28
N ALA A 371 -64.24 -44.95 40.35
CA ALA A 371 -63.67 -46.25 40.67
C ALA A 371 -63.87 -46.52 42.16
N THR A 372 -64.26 -47.76 42.47
CA THR A 372 -64.62 -48.29 43.80
C THR A 372 -63.39 -48.73 44.59
N THR A 373 -62.40 -47.85 44.72
CA THR A 373 -61.20 -48.13 45.53
C THR A 373 -61.45 -47.68 46.98
N PRO A 374 -61.26 -48.53 47.99
CA PRO A 374 -61.63 -48.23 49.39
C PRO A 374 -60.83 -47.08 50.03
N LEU A 375 -59.68 -46.70 49.48
CA LEU A 375 -58.81 -45.64 49.99
C LEU A 375 -58.79 -44.38 49.07
N ARG A 376 -59.83 -44.21 48.24
CA ARG A 376 -59.87 -43.16 47.21
C ARG A 376 -59.91 -41.75 47.78
N GLU A 377 -60.68 -41.51 48.84
CA GLU A 377 -60.83 -40.18 49.44
C GLU A 377 -59.50 -39.71 50.07
N GLU A 378 -58.83 -40.60 50.81
CA GLU A 378 -57.50 -40.35 51.39
C GLU A 378 -56.44 -40.10 50.29
N ALA A 379 -56.45 -40.90 49.22
CA ALA A 379 -55.55 -40.69 48.09
C ALA A 379 -55.81 -39.36 47.35
N GLN A 380 -57.07 -38.90 47.31
CA GLN A 380 -57.45 -37.63 46.72
C GLN A 380 -57.03 -36.43 47.59
N GLU A 381 -57.11 -36.56 48.92
CA GLU A 381 -56.61 -35.56 49.86
C GLU A 381 -55.08 -35.42 49.77
N ILE A 382 -54.37 -36.55 49.76
CA ILE A 382 -52.90 -36.57 49.62
C ILE A 382 -52.48 -36.01 48.25
N LEU A 383 -53.19 -36.33 47.15
CA LEU A 383 -52.92 -35.70 45.85
C LEU A 383 -53.19 -34.19 45.88
N GLY A 384 -54.22 -33.73 46.59
CA GLY A 384 -54.49 -32.30 46.80
C GLY A 384 -53.37 -31.60 47.57
N ARG A 385 -52.76 -32.27 48.56
CA ARG A 385 -51.55 -31.80 49.25
C ARG A 385 -50.35 -31.79 48.31
N ALA A 386 -50.17 -32.82 47.48
CA ALA A 386 -49.13 -32.87 46.47
C ALA A 386 -49.24 -31.70 45.47
N GLU A 387 -50.45 -31.38 44.98
CA GLU A 387 -50.70 -30.25 44.08
C GLU A 387 -50.52 -28.89 44.77
N ALA A 388 -50.85 -28.79 46.06
CA ALA A 388 -50.62 -27.58 46.85
C ALA A 388 -49.12 -27.37 47.12
N ALA A 389 -48.41 -28.44 47.49
CA ALA A 389 -46.96 -28.47 47.67
C ALA A 389 -46.23 -28.14 46.36
N PHE A 390 -46.68 -28.70 45.22
CA PHE A 390 -46.16 -28.37 43.89
C PHE A 390 -46.39 -26.89 43.54
N ARG A 391 -47.55 -26.31 43.90
CA ARG A 391 -47.85 -24.88 43.68
C ARG A 391 -47.07 -23.95 44.61
N SER A 392 -46.71 -24.42 45.81
CA SER A 392 -45.88 -23.66 46.77
C SER A 392 -44.38 -23.88 46.58
N GLY A 393 -43.96 -24.68 45.59
CA GLY A 393 -42.56 -24.95 45.28
C GLY A 393 -41.90 -26.04 46.13
N ASP A 394 -42.66 -26.77 46.95
CA ASP A 394 -42.12 -27.90 47.73
C ASP A 394 -42.25 -29.21 46.95
N TYR A 395 -41.37 -29.38 45.97
CA TYR A 395 -41.44 -30.50 45.03
C TYR A 395 -41.01 -31.85 45.62
N SER A 396 -40.18 -31.84 46.68
CA SER A 396 -39.83 -33.08 47.40
C SER A 396 -41.06 -33.64 48.09
N SER A 397 -41.75 -32.80 48.87
CA SER A 397 -43.02 -33.17 49.50
C SER A 397 -44.09 -33.48 48.45
N ALA A 398 -44.15 -32.74 47.34
CA ALA A 398 -45.09 -33.02 46.26
C ALA A 398 -44.85 -34.39 45.60
N ASN A 399 -43.59 -34.78 45.39
CA ASN A 399 -43.26 -36.08 44.83
C ASN A 399 -43.51 -37.22 45.84
N GLU A 400 -43.16 -37.03 47.11
CA GLU A 400 -43.47 -37.98 48.18
C GLU A 400 -44.98 -38.20 48.32
N ASP A 401 -45.77 -37.13 48.40
CA ASP A 401 -47.23 -37.20 48.45
C ASP A 401 -47.81 -37.81 47.15
N LEU A 402 -47.25 -37.50 45.97
CA LEU A 402 -47.67 -38.12 44.70
C LEU A 402 -47.41 -39.63 44.68
N VAL A 403 -46.26 -40.08 45.19
CA VAL A 403 -45.91 -41.51 45.31
C VAL A 403 -46.82 -42.20 46.32
N LEU A 404 -47.07 -41.57 47.47
CA LEU A 404 -48.00 -42.08 48.49
C LEU A 404 -49.44 -42.19 47.95
N ALA A 405 -49.94 -41.15 47.27
CA ALA A 405 -51.24 -41.17 46.62
C ALA A 405 -51.31 -42.28 45.53
N THR A 406 -50.23 -42.47 44.79
CA THR A 406 -50.12 -43.54 43.78
C THR A 406 -50.14 -44.94 44.42
N LEU A 407 -49.44 -45.13 45.53
CA LEU A 407 -49.39 -46.39 46.26
C LEU A 407 -50.75 -46.76 46.87
N LEU A 408 -51.46 -45.80 47.46
CA LEU A 408 -52.80 -46.01 48.04
C LEU A 408 -53.85 -46.43 47.00
N LEU A 409 -53.68 -45.98 45.76
CA LEU A 409 -54.50 -46.43 44.62
C LEU A 409 -54.12 -47.84 44.13
N GLY A 410 -52.84 -48.23 44.27
CA GLY A 410 -52.32 -49.53 43.83
C GLY A 410 -52.48 -50.67 44.85
N THR A 411 -52.64 -50.38 46.14
CA THR A 411 -52.71 -51.38 47.23
C THR A 411 -54.11 -51.96 47.48
N ALA A 412 -55.12 -51.58 46.70
CA ALA A 412 -56.44 -52.17 46.80
C ALA A 412 -56.55 -53.51 46.05
N THR A 413 -56.00 -54.58 46.62
CA THR A 413 -56.61 -55.93 46.60
C THR A 413 -56.02 -56.81 47.71
N PRO A 414 -56.73 -57.01 48.83
CA PRO A 414 -56.60 -58.22 49.63
C PRO A 414 -57.49 -59.31 49.00
N ARG A 415 -56.85 -60.41 48.62
CA ARG A 415 -57.49 -61.66 48.19
C ARG A 415 -57.90 -62.45 49.45
N ALA A 416 -59.20 -62.56 49.72
CA ALA A 416 -59.79 -63.54 50.64
C ALA A 416 -61.32 -63.54 50.42
N GLY A 417 -62.03 -64.63 50.16
CA GLY A 417 -61.71 -66.04 49.94
C GLY A 417 -63.06 -66.73 49.72
N ASP A 418 -63.10 -67.84 48.99
CA ASP A 418 -64.21 -68.76 49.11
C ASP A 418 -63.69 -70.19 49.13
N SER A 419 -64.06 -70.88 50.19
CA SER A 419 -63.76 -72.27 50.48
C SER A 419 -65.03 -73.10 50.33
N LYS A 420 -64.89 -74.24 49.64
CA LYS A 420 -65.77 -75.42 49.57
C LYS A 420 -66.96 -75.38 48.60
N GLY A 421 -66.97 -76.39 47.74
CA GLY A 421 -67.98 -76.79 46.76
C GLY A 421 -67.33 -77.72 45.75
#